data_AF-A0A5E7SZC6-F1
#
_entry.id   AF-A0A5E7SZC6-F1
#
_cell.length_a   1.000
_cell.length_b   1.000
_cell.length_c   1.000
_cell.angle_alpha   90.00
_cell.angle_beta   90.00
_cell.angle_gamma   90.00
#
_symmetry.space_group_name_H-M   'P 1'
#
loop_
_entity.id
_entity.type
_entity.pdbx_description
1 polymer ?
#
loop_
_entity_poly.entity_id
_entity_poly.type
_entity_poly.pdbx_seq_one_letter_code
_entity_poly.pdbx_strand_id
1 'polypeptide(L)' 'MAEQTRALDRGDGTCRHYNATNKGCGIYNERPDICRVDRQYQLHYRQAYSWDLFVALNVEVCEALQVQAIAHAAID' A
#
# COMPACT_ATOMS: atom_id res chain seq x y z
N MET A 1 0.24 8.18 -10.44
CA MET A 1 -0.74 7.44 -9.62
C MET A 1 -1.23 6.23 -10.41
N ALA A 2 -1.33 5.06 -9.77
CA ALA A 2 -1.87 3.87 -10.41
C ALA A 2 -3.35 4.06 -10.77
N GLU A 3 -3.80 3.49 -11.88
CA GLU A 3 -5.17 3.68 -12.36
C GLU A 3 -6.21 3.12 -11.39
N GLN A 4 -5.88 1.98 -10.78
CA GLN A 4 -6.72 1.24 -9.84
C GLN A 4 -7.07 2.03 -8.58
N THR A 5 -6.21 2.98 -8.17
CA THR A 5 -6.39 3.80 -6.97
C THR A 5 -6.69 5.26 -7.28
N ARG A 6 -6.77 5.64 -8.57
CA ARG A 6 -7.11 7.00 -9.02
C ARG A 6 -8.38 7.51 -8.38
N ALA A 7 -9.38 6.63 -8.27
CA ALA A 7 -10.63 6.98 -7.64
C ALA A 7 -10.39 7.49 -6.22
N LEU A 8 -9.46 6.94 -5.43
CA LEU A 8 -9.22 7.24 -4.01
C LEU A 8 -8.35 8.48 -3.75
N ASP A 9 -7.72 9.03 -4.79
CA ASP A 9 -6.84 10.19 -4.67
C ASP A 9 -7.63 11.47 -4.37
N ARG A 10 -7.12 12.30 -3.47
CA ARG A 10 -7.62 13.66 -3.20
C ARG A 10 -7.11 14.68 -4.24
N GLY A 11 -6.15 14.29 -5.08
CA GLY A 11 -5.54 15.11 -6.13
C GLY A 11 -4.13 15.60 -5.78
N ASP A 12 -3.62 15.24 -4.61
CA ASP A 12 -2.30 15.62 -4.10
C ASP A 12 -1.41 14.40 -3.79
N GLY A 13 -1.82 13.20 -4.23
CA GLY A 13 -1.12 11.97 -3.88
C GLY A 13 -1.64 11.31 -2.59
N THR A 14 -2.49 12.00 -1.81
CA THR A 14 -3.04 11.48 -0.56
C THR A 14 -4.42 10.87 -0.78
N CYS A 15 -4.69 9.73 -0.15
CA CYS A 15 -6.02 9.14 -0.15
C CYS A 15 -7.04 10.09 0.51
N ARG A 16 -8.21 10.30 -0.11
CA ARG A 16 -9.29 11.13 0.47
C ARG A 16 -9.84 10.62 1.80
N HIS A 17 -9.57 9.36 2.14
CA HIS A 17 -9.97 8.75 3.42
C HIS A 17 -8.86 8.82 4.47
N TYR A 18 -7.69 9.40 4.16
CA TYR A 18 -6.62 9.59 5.13
C TYR A 18 -7.05 10.57 6.22
N ASN A 19 -6.95 10.13 7.48
CA ASN A 19 -7.19 10.94 8.65
C ASN A 19 -5.85 11.40 9.21
N ALA A 20 -5.54 12.68 9.03
CA ALA A 20 -4.28 13.26 9.46
C ALA A 20 -4.10 13.31 10.99
N THR A 21 -5.21 13.35 11.75
CA THR A 21 -5.17 13.41 13.22
C THR A 21 -4.66 12.10 13.82
N ASN A 22 -5.17 10.95 13.33
CA ASN A 22 -4.77 9.64 13.84
C ASN A 22 -3.79 8.89 12.93
N LYS A 23 -3.39 9.51 11.82
CA LYS A 23 -2.52 8.92 10.78
C LYS A 23 -3.06 7.59 10.23
N GLY A 24 -4.39 7.44 10.19
CA GLY A 24 -5.08 6.22 9.79
C GLY A 24 -6.04 6.42 8.62
N CYS A 25 -6.83 5.39 8.32
CA CYS A 25 -7.91 5.45 7.34
C CYS A 25 -9.24 5.67 8.05
N GLY A 26 -10.00 6.70 7.65
CA GLY A 26 -11.32 7.03 8.22
C GLY A 26 -12.42 6.00 7.93
N ILE A 27 -12.18 5.09 6.98
CA ILE A 27 -13.08 3.98 6.64
C ILE A 27 -12.35 2.64 6.78
N TYR A 28 -11.45 2.49 7.76
CA TYR A 28 -10.57 1.31 7.83
C TYR A 28 -11.35 -0.02 7.83
N ASN A 29 -12.49 -0.09 8.51
CA ASN A 29 -13.29 -1.30 8.56
C ASN A 29 -14.05 -1.55 7.25
N GLU A 30 -14.34 -0.51 6.48
CA GLU A 30 -15.10 -0.53 5.22
C GLU A 30 -14.24 -0.28 3.96
N ARG A 31 -12.91 -0.19 4.11
CA ARG A 31 -11.97 0.05 2.99
C ARG A 31 -12.21 -0.94 1.84
N PRO A 32 -12.16 -0.48 0.57
CA PRO A 32 -12.43 -1.33 -0.58
C PRO A 32 -11.39 -2.45 -0.72
N ASP A 33 -11.72 -3.50 -1.48
CA ASP A 33 -10.86 -4.66 -1.71
C ASP A 33 -9.46 -4.29 -2.25
N ILE A 34 -9.35 -3.20 -3.02
CA ILE A 34 -8.07 -2.66 -3.51
C ILE A 34 -7.11 -2.25 -2.38
N CYS A 35 -7.64 -1.87 -1.22
CA CYS A 35 -6.87 -1.47 -0.03
C CYS A 35 -6.60 -2.64 0.93
N ARG A 36 -6.98 -3.88 0.58
CA ARG A 36 -6.92 -5.04 1.47
C ARG A 36 -5.93 -6.06 0.90
N VAL A 37 -4.78 -6.20 1.54
CA VAL A 37 -3.66 -7.04 1.08
C VAL A 37 -4.09 -8.49 0.88
N ASP A 38 -4.85 -9.04 1.82
CA ASP A 38 -5.43 -10.38 1.76
C ASP A 38 -6.37 -10.55 0.57
N ARG A 39 -7.25 -9.57 0.31
CA ARG A 39 -8.15 -9.60 -0.85
C ARG A 39 -7.41 -9.48 -2.16
N GLN A 40 -6.42 -8.58 -2.25
CA GLN A 40 -5.59 -8.43 -3.44
C GLN A 40 -4.83 -9.72 -3.76
N TYR A 41 -4.26 -10.38 -2.75
CA TYR A 41 -3.67 -11.70 -2.92
C TYR A 41 -4.66 -12.71 -3.50
N GLN A 42 -5.83 -12.85 -2.88
CA GLN A 42 -6.84 -13.81 -3.31
C GLN A 42 -7.36 -13.54 -4.73
N LEU A 43 -7.54 -12.27 -5.10
CA LEU A 43 -8.10 -11.87 -6.39
C LEU A 43 -7.08 -11.91 -7.54
N HIS A 44 -5.81 -11.62 -7.27
CA HIS A 44 -4.84 -11.35 -8.34
C HIS A 44 -3.57 -12.21 -8.30
N TYR A 45 -3.16 -12.71 -7.14
CA TYR A 45 -1.80 -13.27 -6.97
C TYR A 45 -1.77 -14.73 -6.52
N ARG A 46 -2.87 -15.27 -5.97
CA ARG A 46 -2.92 -16.64 -5.43
C ARG A 46 -2.63 -17.75 -6.45
N GLN A 47 -2.74 -17.46 -7.75
CA GLN A 47 -2.44 -18.42 -8.81
C GLN A 47 -0.94 -18.52 -9.10
N ALA A 48 -0.17 -17.47 -8.78
CA ALA A 48 1.25 -17.39 -9.08
C ALA A 48 2.13 -17.58 -7.83
N TYR A 49 1.62 -17.23 -6.65
CA TYR A 49 2.38 -17.24 -5.41
C TYR A 49 1.63 -17.97 -4.30
N SER A 50 2.36 -18.65 -3.42
CA SER A 50 1.84 -18.99 -2.09
C SER A 50 1.69 -17.73 -1.25
N TRP A 51 0.91 -17.80 -0.17
CA TRP A 51 0.73 -16.69 0.75
C TRP A 51 2.07 -16.26 1.35
N ASP A 52 2.86 -17.21 1.83
CA ASP A 52 4.15 -16.92 2.48
C ASP A 52 5.15 -16.27 1.51
N LEU A 53 5.20 -16.73 0.25
CA LEU A 53 6.07 -16.12 -0.76
C LEU A 53 5.60 -14.72 -1.14
N PHE A 54 4.28 -14.53 -1.29
CA PHE A 54 3.72 -13.20 -1.56
C PHE A 54 4.07 -12.22 -0.44
N VAL A 55 3.92 -12.63 0.82
CA VAL A 55 4.28 -11.79 1.98
C VAL A 55 5.79 -11.51 2.00
N ALA A 56 6.64 -12.54 1.80
CA ALA A 56 8.09 -12.37 1.79
C ALA A 56 8.56 -11.35 0.75
N LEU A 57 8.06 -11.44 -0.48
CA LEU A 57 8.41 -10.49 -1.56
C LEU A 57 7.94 -9.06 -1.24
N ASN A 58 6.76 -8.89 -0.63
CA ASN A 58 6.30 -7.57 -0.24
C ASN A 58 7.16 -6.98 0.89
N VAL A 59 7.58 -7.79 1.86
CA VAL A 59 8.47 -7.36 2.95
C VAL A 59 9.83 -6.93 2.41
N GLU A 60 10.42 -7.73 1.52
CA GLU A 60 11.71 -7.43 0.88
C GLU A 60 11.69 -6.05 0.19
N VAL A 61 10.64 -5.77 -0.59
CA VAL A 61 10.48 -4.47 -1.26
C VAL A 61 10.25 -3.34 -0.24
N CYS A 62 9.47 -3.58 0.82
CA CYS A 62 9.28 -2.59 1.88
C CYS A 62 10.59 -2.19 2.54
N GLU A 63 11.46 -3.16 2.86
CA GLU A 63 12.77 -2.92 3.47
C GLU A 63 13.68 -2.14 2.51
N ALA A 64 13.73 -2.51 1.24
CA ALA A 64 14.52 -1.80 0.23
C ALA A 64 14.08 -0.33 0.08
N LEU A 65 12.76 -0.07 0.06
CA LEU A 65 12.22 1.29 -0.02
C LEU A 65 12.54 2.13 1.22
N GLN A 66 12.54 1.53 2.41
CA GLN A 66 12.91 2.24 3.65
C GLN A 66 14.38 2.65 3.63
N VAL A 67 15.29 1.77 3.19
CA VAL A 67 16.71 2.10 3.03
C VAL A 67 16.90 3.25 2.03
N GLN A 68 16.19 3.20 0.89
CA GLN A 68 16.25 4.28 -0.11
C GLN A 68 15.72 5.61 0.45
N ALA A 69 14.61 5.59 1.20
CA ALA A 69 14.06 6.80 1.80
C ALA A 69 15.02 7.45 2.81
N ILE A 70 15.71 6.64 3.62
CA ILE A 70 16.75 7.13 4.54
C ILE A 70 17.92 7.73 3.75
N ALA A 71 18.35 7.05 2.68
CA ALA A 71 19.45 7.54 1.84
C ALA A 71 19.10 8.89 1.18
N HIS A 72 17.89 9.04 0.63
CA HIS A 72 17.45 10.32 0.06
C HIS A 72 17.37 11.44 1.10
N ALA A 73 16.78 11.16 2.27
CA ALA A 73 16.68 12.13 3.36
C ALA A 73 18.03 12.54 3.97
N ALA A 74 19.11 11.78 3.71
CA ALA A 74 20.47 12.14 4.15
C ALA A 74 21.21 13.05 3.14
N ILE A 75 20.65 13.25 1.94
CA ILE A 75 21.21 14.06 0.86
C ILE A 75 20.49 15.43 0.76
N ASP A 76 19.25 15.52 1.23
CA ASP A 76 18.45 16.74 1.37
C ASP A 76 18.75 17.50 2.68
#